data_AF-A0A0F2QT48-F1
#
_entry.id   AF-A0A0F2QT48-F1
#
_cell.length_a   1.000
_cell.length_b   1.000
_cell.length_c   1.000
_cell.angle_alpha   90.00
_cell.angle_beta   90.00
_cell.angle_gamma   90.00
#
_symmetry.space_group_name_H-M   'P 1'
#
loop_
_entity.id
_entity.type
_entity.pdbx_description
1 polymer ?
#
loop_
_entity_poly.entity_id
_entity_poly.type
_entity_poly.pdbx_seq_one_letter_code
_entity_poly.pdbx_strand_id
1 'polypeptide(L)' 'MLLLTQEMMRLADQGDADREDTGCGILYGMLRDSAYKLSRMAEEEKKRHQEKGWWPADGPQCPGASGAPTR' A
#
# COMPACT_ATOMS: atom_id res chain seq x y z
N MET A 1 1.29 1.41 4.97
CA MET A 1 0.47 0.99 3.83
C MET A 1 1.24 0.10 2.85
N LEU A 2 2.43 0.48 2.37
CA LEU A 2 3.21 -0.33 1.41
C LEU A 2 3.57 -1.75 1.88
N LEU A 3 3.91 -1.92 3.16
CA LEU A 3 4.18 -3.26 3.71
C LEU A 3 2.93 -4.15 3.72
N LEU A 4 1.75 -3.57 3.95
CA LEU A 4 0.49 -4.30 3.93
C LEU A 4 0.18 -4.77 2.50
N THR A 5 0.38 -3.92 1.50
CA THR A 5 0.11 -4.28 0.11
C THR A 5 1.09 -5.33 -0.41
N GLN A 6 2.34 -5.32 0.05
CA GLN A 6 3.29 -6.40 -0.20
C GLN A 6 2.85 -7.72 0.41
N GLU A 7 2.37 -7.71 1.66
CA GLU A 7 1.86 -8.92 2.30
C GLU A 7 0.58 -9.44 1.62
N MET A 8 -0.28 -8.55 1.14
CA MET A 8 -1.45 -8.95 0.33
C MET A 8 -1.04 -9.63 -0.98
N MET A 9 0.00 -9.14 -1.66
CA MET A 9 0.53 -9.78 -2.87
C MET A 9 1.08 -11.17 -2.54
N ARG A 10 1.89 -11.28 -1.47
CA ARG A 10 2.45 -12.55 -1.01
C ARG A 10 1.36 -13.58 -0.69
N LEU A 11 0.31 -13.16 0.02
CA LEU A 11 -0.82 -14.02 0.36
C LEU A 11 -1.61 -14.43 -0.87
N ALA A 12 -1.83 -13.51 -1.82
CA ALA A 12 -2.50 -13.82 -3.08
C ALA A 12 -1.72 -14.85 -3.91
N ASP A 13 -0.39 -14.70 -4.00
CA ASP A 13 0.46 -15.63 -4.74
C ASP A 13 0.49 -17.03 -4.09
N GLN A 14 0.58 -17.08 -2.76
CA GLN A 14 0.48 -18.34 -2.04
C GLN A 14 -0.87 -19.02 -2.27
N GLY A 15 -1.96 -18.27 -2.11
CA GLY A 15 -3.31 -18.82 -2.26
C GLY A 15 -3.66 -19.27 -3.68
N ASP A 16 -3.16 -18.58 -4.70
CA ASP A 16 -3.33 -18.95 -6.11
C ASP A 16 -2.53 -20.23 -6.45
N ALA A 17 -1.36 -20.42 -5.83
CA ALA A 17 -0.57 -21.65 -5.95
C ALA A 17 -1.24 -22.85 -5.26
N ASP A 18 -1.86 -22.62 -4.10
CA ASP A 18 -2.52 -23.63 -3.28
C ASP A 18 -4.02 -23.84 -3.64
N ARG A 19 -4.49 -23.29 -4.78
CA ARG A 19 -5.92 -23.26 -5.10
C ARG A 19 -6.53 -24.66 -5.29
N GLU A 20 -7.67 -24.88 -4.64
CA GLU A 20 -8.42 -26.14 -4.74
C GLU A 20 -9.49 -26.11 -5.85
N ASP A 21 -10.00 -24.92 -6.17
CA ASP A 21 -11.00 -24.71 -7.20
C ASP A 21 -10.91 -23.34 -7.90
N THR A 22 -11.81 -23.13 -8.86
CA THR A 22 -11.93 -21.86 -9.60
C THR A 22 -12.30 -20.68 -8.69
N GLY A 23 -13.06 -20.91 -7.63
CA GLY A 23 -13.47 -19.90 -6.66
C GLY A 23 -12.27 -19.32 -5.90
N CYS A 24 -11.37 -20.19 -5.41
CA CYS A 24 -10.10 -19.78 -4.81
C CYS A 24 -9.30 -18.88 -5.77
N GLY A 25 -9.19 -19.27 -7.04
CA GLY A 25 -8.50 -18.47 -8.06
C GLY A 25 -9.11 -17.08 -8.25
N ILE A 26 -10.43 -16.96 -8.24
CA ILE A 26 -11.11 -15.65 -8.34
C ILE A 26 -10.81 -14.79 -7.10
N LEU A 27 -10.88 -15.36 -5.90
CA LEU A 27 -10.65 -14.61 -4.65
C LEU A 27 -9.21 -14.12 -4.54
N TYR A 28 -8.23 -14.98 -4.80
CA TYR A 28 -6.82 -14.58 -4.75
C TYR A 28 -6.44 -13.66 -5.91
N GLY A 29 -7.06 -13.81 -7.09
CA GLY A 29 -6.95 -12.83 -8.16
C GLY A 29 -7.47 -11.44 -7.78
N MET A 30 -8.62 -11.37 -7.10
CA MET A 30 -9.18 -10.12 -6.61
C MET A 30 -8.32 -9.48 -5.51
N LEU A 31 -7.75 -10.29 -4.62
CA LEU A 31 -6.80 -9.84 -3.60
C LEU A 31 -5.56 -9.23 -4.24
N ARG A 32 -4.99 -9.90 -5.25
CA ARG A 32 -3.81 -9.45 -6.00
C ARG A 32 -4.06 -8.10 -6.68
N ASP A 33 -5.18 -7.95 -7.39
CA ASP A 33 -5.55 -6.70 -8.06
C ASP A 33 -5.75 -5.55 -7.06
N SER A 34 -6.43 -5.83 -5.94
CA SER A 34 -6.63 -4.85 -4.86
C SER A 34 -5.30 -4.42 -4.25
N ALA A 35 -4.36 -5.34 -4.06
CA ALA A 35 -3.03 -5.05 -3.52
C ALA A 35 -2.24 -4.11 -4.44
N TYR A 36 -2.25 -4.33 -5.76
CA TYR A 36 -1.61 -3.45 -6.72
C TYR A 36 -2.23 -2.04 -6.74
N LYS A 37 -3.57 -1.96 -6.76
CA LYS A 37 -4.28 -0.68 -6.71
C LYS A 37 -3.94 0.11 -5.44
N LEU A 38 -3.98 -0.54 -4.29
CA LEU A 38 -3.64 0.07 -3.01
C LEU A 38 -2.17 0.49 -2.94
N SER A 39 -1.24 -0.33 -3.46
CA SER A 39 0.20 0.01 -3.46
C SER A 39 0.44 1.30 -4.23
N ARG A 40 -0.15 1.41 -5.42
CA ARG A 40 -0.06 2.62 -6.25
C ARG A 40 -0.62 3.85 -5.54
N MET A 41 -1.84 3.76 -5.00
CA MET A 41 -2.46 4.88 -4.27
C MET A 41 -1.63 5.30 -3.06
N ALA A 42 -1.03 4.34 -2.34
CA ALA A 42 -0.18 4.60 -1.19
C ALA A 42 1.15 5.27 -1.58
N GLU A 43 1.77 4.87 -2.69
CA GLU A 43 2.99 5.52 -3.22
C GLU A 43 2.70 6.95 -3.65
N GLU A 44 1.60 7.16 -4.37
CA GLU A 44 1.17 8.48 -4.81
C GLU A 44 0.87 9.40 -3.61
N GLU A 45 0.21 8.89 -2.56
CA GLU A 45 -0.05 9.66 -1.34
C GLU A 45 1.24 9.99 -0.58
N LYS A 46 2.15 9.02 -0.47
CA LYS A 46 3.48 9.25 0.12
C LYS A 46 4.19 10.38 -0.63
N LYS A 47 4.19 10.35 -1.96
CA LYS A 47 4.83 11.40 -2.78
C LYS A 47 4.17 12.76 -2.56
N ARG A 48 2.83 12.84 -2.56
CA ARG A 48 2.11 14.09 -2.24
C ARG A 48 2.46 14.65 -0.86
N HIS A 49 2.64 13.78 0.14
CA HIS A 49 3.05 14.22 1.48
C HIS A 49 4.52 14.66 1.53
N GLN A 50 5.41 14.02 0.76
CA GLN A 50 6.80 14.47 0.62
C GLN A 50 6.90 15.85 -0.05
N GLU A 51 6.13 16.08 -1.11
CA GLU A 51 6.04 17.37 -1.80
C GLU A 51 5.53 18.50 -0.89
N LYS A 52 4.61 18.18 0.02
CA LYS A 52 4.10 19.12 1.05
C LYS A 52 5.04 19.30 2.25
N GLY A 53 6.14 18.52 2.32
CA GLY A 53 7.03 18.50 3.48
C GLY A 53 6.45 17.84 4.73
N TRP A 54 5.32 17.15 4.62
CA TRP A 54 4.68 16.42 5.74
C TRP A 54 5.34 15.07 5.99
N TRP A 55 6.06 14.56 4.99
CA TRP A 55 6.78 13.30 5.08
C TRP A 55 8.26 13.53 4.72
N PRO A 56 9.20 13.44 5.68
CA PRO A 56 10.62 13.56 5.37
C PRO A 56 11.06 12.44 4.44
N ALA A 57 12.00 12.72 3.53
CA ALA A 57 12.47 11.76 2.54
C ALA A 57 13.08 10.49 3.18
N ASP A 58 13.51 10.58 4.44
CA ASP A 58 14.40 9.61 5.09
C ASP A 58 13.73 8.67 6.12
N GLY A 59 12.40 8.65 6.23
CA GLY A 59 11.68 7.72 7.12
C GLY A 59 11.28 8.33 8.48
N PRO A 60 10.60 7.55 9.35
CA PRO A 60 9.42 8.05 10.06
C PRO A 60 9.76 8.86 11.31
N GLN A 61 9.20 10.07 11.40
CA GLN A 61 8.80 10.69 12.66
C GLN A 61 7.41 11.29 12.49
N CYS A 62 6.40 10.60 13.02
CA CYS A 62 5.21 11.25 13.57
C CYS A 62 5.48 11.33 15.09
N PRO A 63 5.50 12.52 15.71
CA PRO A 63 4.24 13.13 16.09
C PRO A 63 4.23 14.67 16.06
N GLY A 64 3.07 15.25 15.75
CA GLY A 64 2.79 16.68 15.93
C GLY A 64 3.10 17.50 14.68
N ALA A 65 2.09 17.67 13.82
CA ALA A 65 2.08 18.69 12.78
C ALA A 65 1.97 20.08 13.42
N SER A 66 3.02 20.54 14.12
CA SER A 66 3.17 21.96 14.47
C SER A 66 3.94 22.64 13.34
N GLY A 67 3.20 23.36 12.49
CA GLY A 67 3.80 24.23 11.48
C GLY A 67 3.22 24.01 10.09
N ALA A 68 1.94 24.35 9.91
CA ALA A 68 1.45 24.67 8.58
C ALA A 68 2.24 25.88 8.06
N PRO A 69 2.86 25.84 6.86
CA PRO A 69 3.42 27.04 6.27
C PRO A 69 2.24 27.90 5.78
N THR A 70 2.03 29.03 6.47
CA THR A 70 1.21 30.13 6.01
C THR A 70 1.80 30.68 4.71
N ARG A 71 1.08 30.52 3.60
CA ARG A 71 1.07 31.47 2.50
C ARG A 71 -0.21 31.36 1.70
#